data_AF-A0A7C4LZ73-F1
#
_entry.id   AF-A0A7C4LZ73-F1
#
_cell.length_a   1.000
_cell.length_b   1.000
_cell.length_c   1.000
_cell.angle_alpha   90.00
_cell.angle_beta   90.00
_cell.angle_gamma   90.00
#
_symmetry.space_group_name_H-M   'P 1'
#
loop_
_entity.id
_entity.type
_entity.pdbx_description
1 polymer ?
#
loop_
_entity_poly.entity_id
_entity_poly.type
_entity_poly.pdbx_seq_one_letter_code
_entity_poly.pdbx_strand_id
1 'polypeptide(L)'
;MHPETLRHAHPFPPTAAVEQEAFEALLRASLCANCRHQDGCAFLAQTRVPIVVCELHACGAPETPRLRLLRTAPAPAAAGGEGEAEAAGLCANCDHRSDCRLPKPAGGVWSCEEYR
;
A
#
# COMPACT_ATOMS: atom_id res chain seq x y z
N MET A 1 18.57 19.94 -42.22
CA MET A 1 17.53 19.78 -41.17
C MET A 1 16.97 18.38 -41.35
N HIS A 2 17.04 17.39 -40.48
CA HIS A 2 17.48 17.20 -39.08
C HIS A 2 18.18 15.82 -39.00
N PRO A 3 19.10 15.56 -38.05
CA PRO A 3 19.59 14.21 -37.80
C PRO A 3 18.65 13.45 -36.86
N GLU A 4 18.32 12.22 -37.23
CA GLU A 4 17.59 11.26 -36.41
C GLU A 4 18.46 10.85 -35.20
N THR A 5 17.94 11.09 -34.00
CA THR A 5 18.56 10.68 -32.74
C THR A 5 18.45 9.18 -32.58
N LEU A 6 19.55 8.46 -32.84
CA LEU A 6 19.74 7.07 -32.44
C LEU A 6 19.57 6.96 -30.91
N ARG A 7 18.50 6.32 -30.44
CA ARG A 7 18.36 5.92 -29.04
C ARG A 7 19.37 4.81 -28.74
N HIS A 8 20.50 5.15 -28.11
CA HIS A 8 21.38 4.15 -27.54
C HIS A 8 20.69 3.48 -26.35
N ALA A 9 20.45 2.18 -26.46
CA ALA A 9 20.11 1.35 -25.32
C ALA A 9 21.32 1.35 -24.36
N HIS A 10 21.13 1.82 -23.13
CA HIS A 10 22.19 1.76 -22.12
C HIS A 10 22.33 0.29 -21.65
N PRO A 11 23.51 -0.33 -21.81
CA PRO A 11 23.72 -1.75 -21.46
C PRO A 11 23.86 -2.01 -19.96
N PHE A 12 23.81 -0.96 -19.13
CA PHE A 12 23.94 -1.06 -17.68
C PHE A 12 22.69 -0.52 -16.98
N PRO A 13 22.14 -1.24 -15.98
CA PRO A 13 21.04 -0.72 -15.17
C PRO A 13 21.48 0.55 -14.42
N PRO A 14 20.58 1.52 -14.21
CA PRO A 14 20.89 2.70 -13.41
C PRO A 14 21.27 2.27 -11.99
N THR A 15 22.23 2.95 -11.38
CA THR A 15 22.77 2.63 -10.05
C THR A 15 21.67 2.49 -8.98
N ALA A 16 20.66 3.37 -9.04
CA ALA A 16 19.52 3.34 -8.15
C ALA A 16 18.71 2.03 -8.23
N ALA A 17 18.59 1.41 -9.41
CA ALA A 17 17.89 0.13 -9.55
C ALA A 17 18.68 -1.01 -8.90
N VAL A 18 20.01 -1.01 -9.05
CA VAL A 18 20.90 -2.00 -8.42
C VAL A 18 20.88 -1.88 -6.90
N GLU A 19 20.89 -0.66 -6.38
CA GLU A 19 20.80 -0.38 -4.94
C GLU A 19 19.45 -0.82 -4.36
N GLN A 20 18.36 -0.63 -5.12
CA GLN A 20 17.02 -1.00 -4.71
C GLN A 20 16.82 -2.53 -4.68
N GLU A 21 17.35 -3.26 -5.68
CA GLU A 21 17.35 -4.73 -5.69
C GLU A 21 18.16 -5.32 -4.53
N ALA A 22 19.33 -4.74 -4.24
CA ALA A 22 20.17 -5.17 -3.13
C ALA A 22 19.48 -4.96 -1.77
N PHE A 23 18.82 -3.81 -1.57
CA PHE A 23 18.04 -3.54 -0.37
C PHE A 23 16.86 -4.51 -0.23
N GLU A 24 16.15 -4.80 -1.32
CA GLU A 24 15.04 -5.75 -1.30
C GLU A 24 15.52 -7.17 -0.95
N ALA A 25 16.66 -7.61 -1.50
CA ALA A 25 17.27 -8.89 -1.16
C ALA A 25 17.65 -8.97 0.33
N LEU A 26 18.23 -7.88 0.87
CA LEU A 26 18.57 -7.78 2.29
C LEU A 26 17.30 -7.85 3.16
N LEU A 27 16.26 -7.09 2.80
CA LEU A 27 14.99 -7.08 3.52
C LEU A 27 14.34 -8.48 3.50
N ARG A 28 14.34 -9.15 2.34
CA ARG A 28 13.78 -10.50 2.17
C ARG A 28 14.51 -11.55 3.00
N ALA A 29 15.82 -11.38 3.20
CA ALA A 29 16.63 -12.25 4.06
C ALA A 29 16.58 -11.88 5.55
N SER A 30 15.94 -10.76 5.91
CA SER A 30 15.88 -10.26 7.29
C SER A 30 14.60 -10.69 8.01
N LEU A 31 14.67 -10.84 9.33
CA LEU A 31 13.52 -10.94 10.24
C LEU A 31 12.54 -9.77 10.02
N CYS A 32 13.05 -8.60 9.63
CA CYS A 32 12.26 -7.40 9.38
C CYS A 32 11.32 -7.50 8.17
N ALA A 33 11.36 -8.56 7.33
CA ALA A 33 10.53 -8.72 6.14
C ALA A 33 9.01 -8.57 6.39
N ASN A 34 8.54 -8.87 7.61
CA ASN A 34 7.14 -8.75 8.02
C ASN A 34 6.93 -7.74 9.19
N CYS A 35 7.94 -6.95 9.51
CA CYS A 35 7.87 -5.99 10.61
C CYS A 35 6.91 -4.83 10.31
N ARG A 36 6.04 -4.51 11.27
CA ARG A 36 5.11 -3.36 11.20
C ARG A 36 5.83 -2.01 11.17
N HIS A 37 7.09 -1.98 11.62
CA HIS A 37 7.91 -0.78 11.70
C HIS A 37 8.82 -0.55 10.48
N GLN A 38 8.79 -1.39 9.41
CA GLN A 38 9.77 -1.24 8.30
C GLN A 38 9.83 0.18 7.71
N ASP A 39 8.70 0.91 7.69
CA ASP A 39 8.68 2.28 7.17
C ASP A 39 9.26 3.22 8.22
N GLY A 40 10.39 3.83 7.91
CA GLY A 40 11.07 4.75 8.83
C GLY A 40 11.90 4.08 9.93
N CYS A 41 12.05 2.75 9.92
CA CYS A 41 12.95 2.08 10.88
C CYS A 41 14.42 2.44 10.61
N ALA A 42 15.03 3.20 11.52
CA ALA A 42 16.43 3.61 11.42
C ALA A 42 17.41 2.43 11.38
N PHE A 43 17.09 1.30 12.03
CA PHE A 43 17.91 0.09 11.99
C PHE A 43 17.90 -0.56 10.60
N LEU A 44 16.72 -0.67 9.98
CA LEU A 44 16.57 -1.22 8.64
C LEU A 44 17.19 -0.29 7.58
N ALA A 45 17.08 1.03 7.76
CA ALA A 45 17.66 2.00 6.83
C ALA A 45 19.21 2.00 6.80
N GLN A 46 19.85 1.58 7.88
CA GLN A 46 21.31 1.64 8.04
C GLN A 46 22.00 0.27 7.90
N THR A 47 21.25 -0.82 7.87
CA THR A 47 21.85 -2.14 7.81
C THR A 47 22.46 -2.43 6.44
N ARG A 48 23.57 -3.16 6.45
CA ARG A 48 24.24 -3.69 5.25
C ARG A 48 24.25 -5.21 5.19
N VAL A 49 23.67 -5.86 6.21
CA VAL A 49 23.55 -7.31 6.32
C VAL A 49 22.14 -7.70 6.77
N PRO A 50 21.69 -8.94 6.55
CA PRO A 50 20.38 -9.37 7.02
C PRO A 50 20.24 -9.23 8.54
N ILE A 51 19.17 -8.57 8.99
CA ILE A 51 18.85 -8.45 10.42
C ILE A 51 18.17 -9.74 10.84
N VAL A 52 18.91 -10.64 11.47
CA VAL A 52 18.39 -11.93 11.98
C VAL A 52 17.93 -11.87 13.44
N VAL A 53 18.32 -10.83 14.17
CA VAL A 53 17.90 -10.54 15.55
C VAL A 53 17.54 -9.06 15.64
N CYS A 54 16.36 -8.74 16.17
CA CYS A 54 15.89 -7.37 16.34
C CYS A 54 14.90 -7.28 17.49
N GLU A 55 15.28 -6.56 18.56
CA GLU A 55 14.44 -6.33 19.74
C GLU A 55 13.21 -5.44 19.45
N LEU A 56 13.26 -4.69 18.35
CA LEU A 56 12.16 -3.83 17.90
C LEU A 56 11.27 -4.52 16.86
N HIS A 57 11.47 -5.82 16.61
CA HIS A 57 10.64 -6.57 15.69
C HIS A 57 9.23 -6.75 16.25
N ALA A 58 8.22 -6.43 15.42
CA ALA A 58 6.84 -6.70 15.75
C ALA A 58 6.02 -6.97 14.47
N CYS A 59 5.18 -8.00 14.51
CA CYS A 59 4.24 -8.32 13.44
C CYS A 59 2.89 -7.62 13.67
N GLY A 60 2.17 -7.30 12.61
CA GLY A 60 0.83 -6.73 12.67
C GLY A 60 0.57 -5.67 11.61
N ALA A 61 -0.58 -5.00 11.69
CA ALA A 61 -0.87 -3.84 10.86
C ALA A 61 0.20 -2.76 11.08
N PRO A 62 0.67 -2.09 10.01
CA PRO A 62 1.62 -1.00 10.16
C PRO A 62 0.96 0.14 10.94
N GLU A 63 1.74 0.78 11.82
CA GLU A 63 1.26 1.91 12.64
C GLU A 63 0.89 3.13 11.78
N THR A 64 1.48 3.21 10.59
CA THR A 64 1.15 4.20 9.57
C THR A 64 0.76 3.50 8.27
N PRO A 65 -0.27 3.99 7.56
CA PRO A 65 -0.65 3.41 6.27
C PRO A 65 0.51 3.54 5.28
N ARG A 66 1.00 2.39 4.78
CA ARG A 66 2.04 2.38 3.74
C ARG A 66 1.43 2.85 2.41
N LEU A 67 1.57 4.13 2.10
CA LEU A 67 1.30 4.63 0.76
C LEU A 67 2.41 4.11 -0.16
N ARG A 68 2.22 2.90 -0.72
CA ARG A 68 2.99 2.49 -1.88
C ARG A 68 2.48 3.29 -3.07
N LEU A 69 3.35 4.10 -3.66
CA LEU A 69 3.17 4.56 -5.03
C LEU A 69 3.19 3.31 -5.93
N LEU A 70 2.02 2.69 -6.10
CA LEU A 70 1.83 1.81 -7.23
C LEU A 70 2.00 2.69 -8.47
N ARG A 71 2.93 2.30 -9.32
CA ARG A 71 3.03 2.84 -10.67
C ARG A 71 1.84 2.30 -11.47
N THR A 72 0.64 2.78 -11.16
CA THR A 72 -0.56 2.50 -11.94
C THR A 72 -0.47 3.33 -13.21
N ALA A 73 -0.55 2.65 -14.36
CA ALA A 73 -1.01 3.32 -15.57
C ALA A 73 -2.34 4.03 -15.23
N PRO A 74 -2.60 5.24 -15.75
CA PRO A 74 -3.79 5.99 -15.40
C PRO A 74 -5.02 5.12 -15.65
N ALA A 75 -5.74 4.81 -14.57
CA ALA A 75 -6.99 4.09 -14.65
C ALA A 75 -8.02 4.98 -15.37
N PRO A 76 -8.80 4.45 -16.33
CA PRO A 76 -9.91 5.19 -16.88
C PRO A 76 -10.87 5.54 -15.73
N ALA A 77 -11.28 6.81 -15.67
CA ALA A 77 -12.21 7.31 -14.68
C ALA A 77 -13.47 6.43 -14.68
N ALA A 78 -13.64 5.63 -13.62
CA ALA A 78 -14.87 4.89 -13.42
C ALA A 78 -15.96 5.91 -13.07
N ALA A 79 -16.84 6.13 -14.05
CA ALA A 79 -18.06 6.89 -13.90
C ALA A 79 -18.89 6.31 -12.75
N GLY A 80 -19.37 7.20 -11.89
CA GLY A 80 -20.29 6.86 -10.81
C GLY A 80 -21.55 6.20 -11.37
N GLY A 81 -21.89 5.04 -10.79
CA GLY A 81 -23.22 4.46 -10.87
C GLY A 81 -23.83 4.53 -9.48
N GLU A 82 -24.79 5.42 -9.29
CA GLU A 82 -25.71 5.44 -8.16
C GLU A 82 -26.68 4.28 -8.33
N GLY A 83 -26.19 3.06 -8.10
CA GLY A 83 -26.97 1.84 -8.10
C GLY A 83 -26.96 1.28 -6.68
N GLU A 84 -28.13 1.27 -6.05
CA GLU A 84 -28.49 0.62 -4.79
C GLU A 84 -27.39 -0.31 -4.26
N ALA A 85 -26.47 0.26 -3.49
CA ALA A 85 -25.37 -0.49 -2.92
C ALA A 85 -25.98 -1.56 -2.00
N GLU A 86 -25.80 -2.82 -2.41
CA GLU A 86 -26.13 -3.97 -1.59
C GLU A 86 -25.57 -3.72 -0.20
N ALA A 87 -26.44 -3.81 0.81
CA ALA A 87 -26.09 -3.36 2.15
C ALA A 87 -24.97 -4.24 2.70
N ALA A 88 -23.77 -3.68 2.84
CA ALA A 88 -22.60 -4.38 3.33
C ALA A 88 -22.19 -3.89 4.73
N GLY A 89 -21.58 -4.79 5.52
CA GLY A 89 -21.18 -4.52 6.91
C GLY A 89 -22.37 -4.38 7.86
N LEU A 90 -22.23 -3.55 8.90
CA LEU A 90 -23.27 -3.23 9.89
C LEU A 90 -24.54 -2.67 9.25
N CYS A 91 -24.46 -2.05 8.07
CA CYS A 91 -25.66 -1.57 7.39
C CYS A 91 -26.51 -2.70 6.80
N ALA A 92 -26.03 -3.95 6.72
CA ALA A 92 -26.79 -5.09 6.20
C ALA A 92 -28.00 -5.46 7.08
N ASN A 93 -27.90 -5.20 8.39
CA ASN A 93 -28.88 -5.58 9.39
C ASN A 93 -29.21 -4.44 10.37
N CYS A 94 -28.94 -3.18 9.99
CA CYS A 94 -29.24 -2.01 10.80
C CYS A 94 -30.74 -1.67 10.75
N ASP A 95 -31.36 -1.53 11.93
CA ASP A 95 -32.81 -1.29 12.06
C ASP A 95 -33.24 0.05 11.42
N HIS A 96 -32.34 1.03 11.38
CA HIS A 96 -32.64 2.40 10.94
C HIS A 96 -31.96 2.74 9.59
N ARG A 97 -31.58 1.73 8.79
CA ARG A 97 -30.83 1.93 7.52
C ARG A 97 -31.56 2.86 6.53
N SER A 98 -32.88 2.76 6.45
CA SER A 98 -33.75 3.52 5.55
C SER A 98 -33.60 5.03 5.74
N ASP A 99 -33.48 5.45 7.00
CA ASP A 99 -33.46 6.86 7.40
C ASP A 99 -32.06 7.35 7.79
N CYS A 100 -31.09 6.44 7.87
CA CYS A 100 -29.70 6.73 8.16
C CYS A 100 -29.08 7.61 7.05
N ARG A 101 -28.66 8.82 7.42
CA ARG A 101 -28.04 9.81 6.52
C ARG A 101 -26.51 9.67 6.41
N LEU A 102 -25.92 8.74 7.15
CA LEU A 102 -24.49 8.47 7.10
C LEU A 102 -24.08 7.85 5.75
N PRO A 103 -22.85 8.13 5.27
CA PRO A 103 -22.34 7.59 4.02
C PRO A 103 -22.25 6.06 4.09
N LYS A 104 -22.75 5.41 3.04
CA LYS A 104 -22.75 3.94 2.87
C LYS A 104 -21.78 3.59 1.74
N PRO A 105 -20.46 3.49 2.01
CA PRO A 105 -19.49 3.15 0.98
C PRO A 105 -19.75 1.74 0.43
N ALA A 106 -19.35 1.48 -0.81
CA ALA A 106 -19.50 0.15 -1.43
C ALA A 106 -18.81 -0.97 -0.64
N GLY A 107 -17.77 -0.66 0.14
CA GLY A 107 -17.09 -1.60 1.04
C GLY A 107 -17.82 -1.91 2.35
N GLY A 108 -18.99 -1.30 2.58
CA GLY A 108 -19.77 -1.45 3.81
C GLY A 108 -19.25 -0.64 5.00
N VAL A 109 -20.08 -0.53 6.03
CA VAL A 109 -19.75 0.17 7.28
C VAL A 109 -19.41 -0.86 8.36
N TRP A 110 -18.19 -0.81 8.92
CA TRP A 110 -17.73 -1.77 9.94
C TRP A 110 -17.69 -1.21 11.35
N SER A 111 -17.86 0.11 11.47
CA SER A 111 -17.95 0.84 12.74
C SER A 111 -18.90 2.00 12.53
N CYS A 112 -19.95 2.06 13.35
CA CYS A 112 -20.96 3.11 13.31
C CYS A 112 -21.49 3.33 14.72
N GLU A 113 -21.41 4.56 15.22
CA GLU A 113 -21.86 4.92 16.56
C GLU A 113 -23.41 4.95 16.68
N GLU A 114 -24.09 5.05 15.53
CA GLU A 114 -25.56 5.08 15.44
C GLU A 114 -26.17 3.69 15.12
N TYR A 115 -25.35 2.64 15.03
CA TYR A 115 -25.83 1.29 14.72
C TYR A 115 -26.76 0.75 15.83
N ARG A 116 -27.90 0.21 15.40
CA ARG A 116 -28.89 -0.46 16.22
C ARG A 116 -29.36 -1.71 15.49
#